data_AF-T1AT77-F1
#
_entry.id   AF-T1AT77-F1
#
_cell.length_a   1.000
_cell.length_b   1.000
_cell.length_c   1.000
_cell.angle_alpha   90.00
_cell.angle_beta   90.00
_cell.angle_gamma   90.00
#
_symmetry.space_group_name_H-M   'P 1'
#
loop_
_entity.id
_entity.type
_entity.pdbx_description
1 polymer ?
#
loop_
_entity_poly.entity_id
_entity_poly.type
_entity_poly.pdbx_seq_one_letter_code
_entity_poly.pdbx_strand_id
1 'polypeptide(L)'
;RDPSVDGLKTGSTAEAGFCLVASAERDGQRLIGVVMKTKSLSDAANQDEALLNYGFRFFTTRTLYKANQTLAAPAVWKGVSDTLPVGVTQAVEVTIPRGHYHDLKASMDIPATLIAPFRQGQRIGTLSVSLDGKVLAQAPLVALKAVPEAGFFGRAWDSLRLWWAGDKAKPAAPAPAAAAKP
;
A
#
# COMPACT_ATOMS: atom_id res chain seq x y z
N ARG A 1 -27.84 4.86 22.89
CA ARG A 1 -26.42 4.44 22.99
C ARG A 1 -26.16 3.51 21.82
N ASP A 2 -25.09 3.77 21.08
CA ASP A 2 -24.74 3.09 19.83
C ASP A 2 -24.32 1.63 20.06
N PRO A 3 -24.98 0.63 19.44
CA PRO A 3 -24.64 -0.78 19.62
C PRO A 3 -23.33 -1.19 18.92
N SER A 4 -22.77 -0.35 18.05
CA SER A 4 -21.52 -0.64 17.34
C SER A 4 -20.25 -0.34 18.15
N VAL A 5 -20.39 0.26 19.33
CA VAL A 5 -19.27 0.59 20.24
C VAL A 5 -18.94 -0.64 21.09
N ASP A 6 -17.69 -1.09 21.04
CA ASP A 6 -17.24 -2.34 21.69
C ASP A 6 -15.95 -2.19 22.52
N GLY A 7 -15.42 -0.97 22.63
CA GLY A 7 -14.31 -0.65 23.51
C GLY A 7 -14.58 0.66 24.25
N LEU A 8 -14.07 0.77 25.48
CA LEU A 8 -14.00 2.06 26.14
C LEU A 8 -12.95 2.11 27.25
N LYS A 9 -12.08 3.12 27.24
CA LYS A 9 -11.37 3.56 28.44
C LYS A 9 -11.79 4.99 28.78
N THR A 10 -12.29 5.15 30.02
CA THR A 10 -12.53 6.45 30.63
C THR A 10 -11.33 6.84 31.50
N GLY A 11 -11.09 8.14 31.67
CA GLY A 11 -10.08 8.66 32.58
C GLY A 11 -10.43 10.06 33.07
N SER A 12 -10.14 10.37 34.32
CA SER A 12 -10.35 11.70 34.87
C SER A 12 -9.35 12.05 35.96
N THR A 13 -8.80 13.26 35.88
CA THR A 13 -8.06 13.92 36.97
C THR A 13 -8.43 15.41 37.00
N ALA A 14 -8.13 16.11 38.10
CA ALA A 14 -8.40 17.54 38.21
C ALA A 14 -7.70 18.36 37.11
N GLU A 15 -6.49 17.95 36.70
CA GLU A 15 -5.71 18.63 35.65
C GLU A 15 -6.15 18.22 34.23
N ALA A 16 -6.45 16.93 34.02
CA ALA A 16 -6.77 16.40 32.69
C ALA A 16 -8.23 16.57 32.28
N GLY A 17 -9.13 16.95 33.21
CA GLY A 17 -10.57 16.94 32.97
C GLY A 17 -11.09 15.52 32.73
N PHE A 18 -12.12 15.38 31.90
CA PHE A 18 -12.66 14.07 31.53
C PHE A 18 -12.18 13.64 30.13
N CYS A 19 -11.66 12.42 30.05
CA CYS A 19 -11.14 11.81 28.83
C CYS A 19 -11.90 10.51 28.52
N LEU A 20 -12.03 10.25 27.23
CA LEU A 20 -12.70 9.08 26.67
C LEU A 20 -11.94 8.57 25.46
N VAL A 21 -11.69 7.27 25.44
CA VAL A 21 -11.26 6.54 24.24
C VAL A 21 -12.31 5.50 23.96
N ALA A 22 -12.96 5.58 22.80
CA ALA A 22 -13.92 4.58 22.36
C ALA A 22 -13.46 3.93 21.05
N SER A 23 -13.89 2.68 20.84
CA SER A 23 -13.78 2.04 19.54
C SER A 23 -15.17 1.59 19.09
N ALA A 24 -15.44 1.77 17.81
CA ALA A 24 -16.66 1.31 17.17
C ALA A 24 -16.34 0.66 15.83
N GLU A 25 -17.11 -0.35 15.46
CA GLU A 25 -17.00 -1.03 14.18
C GLU A 25 -18.35 -1.04 13.44
N ARG A 26 -18.36 -0.49 12.22
CA ARG A 26 -19.54 -0.47 11.35
C ARG A 26 -19.13 -0.91 9.95
N ASP A 27 -19.88 -1.84 9.35
CA ASP A 27 -19.66 -2.33 7.99
C ASP A 27 -18.20 -2.79 7.72
N GLY A 28 -17.54 -3.40 8.72
CA GLY A 28 -16.14 -3.84 8.65
C GLY A 28 -15.09 -2.72 8.73
N GLN A 29 -15.51 -1.47 8.94
CA GLN A 29 -14.63 -0.34 9.23
C GLN A 29 -14.59 -0.11 10.74
N ARG A 30 -13.40 -0.15 11.33
CA ARG A 30 -13.16 0.19 12.73
C ARG A 30 -12.60 1.61 12.86
N LEU A 31 -13.22 2.41 13.71
CA LEU A 31 -12.72 3.73 14.09
C LEU A 31 -12.43 3.76 15.59
N ILE A 32 -11.47 4.60 15.97
CA ILE A 32 -11.11 4.88 17.36
C ILE A 32 -11.26 6.38 17.57
N GLY A 33 -12.17 6.75 18.47
CA GLY A 33 -12.37 8.11 18.94
C GLY A 33 -11.54 8.35 20.18
N VAL A 34 -10.86 9.48 20.24
CA VAL A 34 -10.11 9.92 21.43
C VAL A 34 -10.49 11.37 21.71
N VAL A 35 -11.21 11.57 22.79
CA VAL A 35 -11.61 12.89 23.28
C VAL A 35 -10.97 13.12 24.64
N MET A 36 -10.34 14.27 24.82
CA MET A 36 -9.63 14.62 26.04
C MET A 36 -10.11 15.95 26.59
N LYS A 37 -9.95 16.15 27.91
CA LYS A 37 -10.15 17.44 28.59
C LYS A 37 -11.53 18.05 28.38
N THR A 38 -12.56 17.22 28.50
CA THR A 38 -13.96 17.66 28.47
C THR A 38 -14.48 18.05 29.85
N LYS A 39 -15.62 18.73 29.89
CA LYS A 39 -16.19 19.30 31.13
C LYS A 39 -16.88 18.25 32.01
N SER A 40 -17.31 17.14 31.42
CA SER A 40 -17.96 16.02 32.11
C SER A 40 -17.81 14.74 31.31
N LEU A 41 -18.01 13.59 31.94
CA LEU A 41 -18.03 12.30 31.22
C LEU A 41 -19.14 12.23 30.15
N SER A 42 -20.28 12.89 30.40
CA SER A 42 -21.38 12.97 29.42
C SER A 42 -20.99 13.79 28.18
N ASP A 43 -20.30 14.92 28.41
CA ASP A 43 -19.72 15.74 27.33
C ASP A 43 -18.69 14.92 26.53
N ALA A 44 -17.78 14.20 27.20
CA ALA A 44 -16.85 13.29 26.54
C ALA A 44 -17.55 12.27 25.63
N ALA A 45 -18.61 11.63 26.13
CA ALA A 45 -19.38 10.65 25.38
C ALA A 45 -20.08 11.27 24.15
N ASN A 46 -20.70 12.44 24.30
CA ASN A 46 -21.38 13.11 23.20
C ASN A 46 -20.41 13.58 22.11
N GLN A 47 -19.24 14.11 22.49
CA GLN A 47 -18.21 14.55 21.55
C GLN A 47 -17.60 13.37 20.80
N ASP A 48 -17.33 12.26 21.50
CA ASP A 48 -16.78 11.06 20.89
C ASP A 48 -17.78 10.40 19.92
N GLU A 49 -19.06 10.31 20.30
CA GLU A 49 -20.13 9.85 19.42
C GLU A 49 -20.24 10.73 18.16
N ALA A 50 -20.20 12.05 18.30
CA ALA A 50 -20.20 12.97 17.17
C ALA A 50 -18.99 12.77 16.25
N LEU A 51 -17.79 12.57 16.82
CA LEU A 51 -16.55 12.34 16.09
C LEU A 51 -16.56 11.01 15.31
N LEU A 52 -16.99 9.93 15.95
CA LEU A 52 -17.14 8.62 15.31
C LEU A 52 -18.18 8.68 14.19
N ASN A 53 -19.33 9.30 14.44
CA ASN A 53 -20.38 9.48 13.43
C ASN A 53 -19.88 10.28 12.22
N TYR A 54 -19.09 11.34 12.44
CA TYR A 54 -18.44 12.08 11.38
C TYR A 54 -17.50 11.17 10.55
N GLY A 55 -16.63 10.41 11.23
CA GLY A 55 -15.71 9.48 10.58
C GLY A 55 -16.44 8.46 9.69
N PHE A 56 -17.46 7.78 10.22
CA PHE A 56 -18.25 6.81 9.45
C PHE A 56 -19.03 7.44 8.30
N ARG A 57 -19.53 8.67 8.48
CA ARG A 57 -20.32 9.37 7.45
C ARG A 57 -19.47 9.82 6.27
N PHE A 58 -18.27 10.32 6.51
CA PHE A 58 -17.46 10.99 5.48
C PHE A 58 -16.29 10.17 4.98
N PHE A 59 -15.85 9.14 5.71
CA PHE A 59 -14.74 8.29 5.32
C PHE A 59 -15.19 6.84 5.10
N THR A 60 -14.38 6.10 4.36
CA THR A 60 -14.52 4.66 4.16
C THR A 60 -13.13 4.04 4.11
N THR A 61 -12.97 2.90 4.76
CA THR A 61 -11.76 2.09 4.68
C THR A 61 -11.97 0.99 3.65
N ARG A 62 -11.02 0.82 2.73
CA ARG A 62 -11.07 -0.20 1.67
C ARG A 62 -9.75 -0.93 1.55
N THR A 63 -9.83 -2.25 1.45
CA THR A 63 -8.70 -3.09 1.06
C THR A 63 -8.45 -2.97 -0.43
N LEU A 64 -7.29 -2.43 -0.82
CA LEU A 64 -6.89 -2.28 -2.23
C LEU A 64 -6.18 -3.53 -2.75
N TYR A 65 -5.33 -4.13 -1.91
CA TYR A 65 -4.54 -5.30 -2.25
C TYR A 65 -4.58 -6.30 -1.10
N LYS A 66 -4.85 -7.57 -1.41
CA LYS A 66 -4.85 -8.63 -0.39
C LYS A 66 -3.44 -9.13 -0.12
N ALA A 67 -3.20 -9.59 1.09
CA ALA A 67 -1.95 -10.26 1.46
C ALA A 67 -1.68 -11.45 0.53
N ASN A 68 -0.42 -11.61 0.11
CA ASN A 68 0.10 -12.70 -0.73
C ASN A 68 -0.57 -12.84 -2.12
N GLN A 69 -1.34 -11.84 -2.55
CA GLN A 69 -1.85 -11.77 -3.91
C GLN A 69 -0.74 -11.30 -4.86
N THR A 70 -0.62 -11.94 -6.02
CA THR A 70 0.28 -11.47 -7.08
C THR A 70 -0.25 -10.15 -7.66
N LEU A 71 0.57 -9.11 -7.55
CA LEU A 71 0.26 -7.76 -8.05
C LEU A 71 0.90 -7.50 -9.41
N ALA A 72 2.10 -8.03 -9.62
CA ALA A 72 2.80 -7.99 -10.90
C ALA A 72 3.69 -9.23 -11.05
N ALA A 73 4.12 -9.52 -12.27
CA ALA A 73 5.07 -10.59 -12.57
C ALA A 73 6.15 -10.07 -13.54
N PRO A 74 7.03 -9.15 -13.09
CA PRO A 74 8.12 -8.66 -13.91
C PRO A 74 9.05 -9.78 -14.39
N ALA A 75 9.69 -9.56 -15.54
CA ALA A 75 10.64 -10.49 -16.10
C ALA A 75 11.90 -10.58 -15.21
N VAL A 76 12.44 -11.79 -15.08
CA VAL A 76 13.68 -12.08 -14.36
C VAL A 76 14.69 -12.72 -15.29
N TRP A 77 15.92 -12.24 -15.20
CA TRP A 77 17.06 -12.74 -15.95
C TRP A 77 17.83 -13.79 -15.17
N LYS A 78 18.42 -14.76 -15.87
CA LYS A 78 19.29 -15.80 -15.30
C LYS A 78 18.62 -16.65 -14.21
N GLY A 79 17.30 -16.63 -14.14
CA GLY A 79 16.51 -17.43 -13.20
C GLY A 79 16.06 -18.73 -13.84
N VAL A 80 15.72 -19.72 -13.02
CA VAL A 80 15.01 -20.93 -13.49
C VAL A 80 13.59 -20.62 -14.03
N SER A 81 13.07 -19.43 -13.74
CA SER A 81 11.80 -18.89 -14.22
C SER A 81 12.05 -17.52 -14.85
N ASP A 82 11.38 -17.26 -15.97
CA ASP A 82 11.49 -16.00 -16.72
C ASP A 82 10.71 -14.85 -16.07
N THR A 83 9.90 -15.14 -15.04
CA THR A 83 9.11 -14.14 -14.32
C THR A 83 9.19 -14.34 -12.80
N LEU A 84 9.04 -13.25 -12.06
CA LEU A 84 8.96 -13.25 -10.60
C LEU A 84 7.63 -12.66 -10.15
N PRO A 85 6.69 -13.49 -9.66
CA PRO A 85 5.47 -12.99 -9.03
C PRO A 85 5.82 -12.15 -7.80
N VAL A 86 5.44 -10.87 -7.82
CA VAL A 86 5.62 -9.95 -6.70
C VAL A 86 4.28 -9.55 -6.10
N GLY A 87 4.28 -9.30 -4.79
CA GLY A 87 3.10 -8.86 -4.06
C GLY A 87 3.45 -8.29 -2.71
N VAL A 88 2.47 -8.17 -1.83
CA VAL A 88 2.61 -7.64 -0.47
C VAL A 88 2.36 -8.75 0.54
N THR A 89 3.06 -8.73 1.68
CA THR A 89 2.88 -9.74 2.74
C THR A 89 1.66 -9.49 3.62
N GLN A 90 1.19 -8.24 3.67
CA GLN A 90 0.02 -7.79 4.44
C GLN A 90 -0.97 -7.12 3.50
N ALA A 91 -2.25 -7.13 3.88
CA ALA A 91 -3.27 -6.41 3.14
C ALA A 91 -2.97 -4.90 3.17
N VAL A 92 -3.14 -4.23 2.03
CA VAL A 92 -2.98 -2.78 1.92
C VAL A 92 -4.36 -2.17 1.94
N GLU A 93 -4.66 -1.48 3.04
CA GLU A 93 -5.93 -0.81 3.26
C GLU A 93 -5.71 0.70 3.33
N VAL A 94 -6.65 1.46 2.79
CA VAL A 94 -6.62 2.92 2.87
C VAL A 94 -7.95 3.44 3.39
N THR A 95 -7.87 4.47 4.22
CA THR A 95 -9.04 5.24 4.66
C THR A 95 -9.07 6.53 3.87
N ILE A 96 -10.13 6.72 3.09
CA ILE A 96 -10.29 7.87 2.19
C ILE A 96 -11.65 8.54 2.38
N PRO A 97 -11.79 9.81 2.00
CA PRO A 97 -13.11 10.43 1.89
C PRO A 97 -13.99 9.63 0.94
N ARG A 98 -15.27 9.47 1.28
CA ARG A 98 -16.24 8.76 0.44
C ARG A 98 -16.34 9.44 -0.93
N GLY A 99 -16.44 8.64 -1.98
CA GLY A 99 -16.52 9.12 -3.37
C GLY A 99 -15.17 9.29 -4.08
N HIS A 100 -14.05 9.31 -3.35
CA HIS A 100 -12.71 9.55 -3.93
C HIS A 100 -11.93 8.28 -4.29
N TYR A 101 -12.61 7.14 -4.39
CA TYR A 101 -11.95 5.87 -4.71
C TYR A 101 -11.30 5.90 -6.10
N HIS A 102 -11.98 6.52 -7.07
CA HIS A 102 -11.54 6.61 -8.46
C HIS A 102 -10.30 7.50 -8.66
N ASP A 103 -10.03 8.36 -7.68
CA ASP A 103 -8.93 9.33 -7.70
C ASP A 103 -7.62 8.73 -7.18
N LEU A 104 -7.67 7.51 -6.63
CA LEU A 104 -6.50 6.80 -6.12
C LEU A 104 -5.54 6.41 -7.25
N LYS A 105 -4.26 6.68 -7.03
CA LYS A 105 -3.17 6.29 -7.92
C LYS A 105 -2.23 5.36 -7.21
N ALA A 106 -2.07 4.15 -7.76
CA ALA A 106 -1.08 3.18 -7.30
C ALA A 106 0.13 3.19 -8.24
N SER A 107 1.33 3.21 -7.65
CA SER A 107 2.59 3.05 -8.37
C SER A 107 3.44 1.97 -7.69
N MET A 108 4.15 1.21 -8.52
CA MET A 108 5.13 0.23 -8.05
C MET A 108 6.50 0.71 -8.48
N ASP A 109 7.38 0.90 -7.51
CA ASP A 109 8.79 1.17 -7.73
C ASP A 109 9.55 -0.16 -7.64
N ILE A 110 9.89 -0.70 -8.81
CA ILE A 110 10.60 -1.98 -8.99
C ILE A 110 11.83 -1.70 -9.87
N PRO A 111 13.01 -2.24 -9.55
CA PRO A 111 14.18 -2.12 -10.41
C PRO A 111 13.90 -2.58 -11.85
N ALA A 112 14.38 -1.83 -12.83
CA ALA A 112 14.18 -2.13 -14.25
C ALA A 112 14.72 -3.51 -14.67
N THR A 113 15.78 -3.98 -13.99
CA THR A 113 16.41 -5.27 -14.26
C THR A 113 16.42 -6.10 -12.99
N LEU A 114 15.78 -7.27 -13.03
CA LEU A 114 15.77 -8.25 -11.96
C LEU A 114 16.63 -9.44 -12.36
N ILE A 115 17.66 -9.74 -11.59
CA ILE A 115 18.60 -10.85 -11.86
C ILE A 115 18.50 -11.83 -10.69
N ALA A 116 18.24 -13.10 -11.00
CA ALA A 116 18.22 -14.17 -10.00
C ALA A 116 19.58 -14.29 -9.27
N PRO A 117 19.64 -14.79 -8.02
CA PRO A 117 18.58 -15.49 -7.30
C PRO A 117 17.69 -14.60 -6.44
N PHE A 118 16.40 -14.96 -6.37
CA PHE A 118 15.43 -14.38 -5.45
C PHE A 118 14.92 -15.42 -4.45
N ARG A 119 14.82 -15.04 -3.17
CA ARG A 119 14.17 -15.84 -2.12
C ARG A 119 12.71 -15.42 -1.96
N GLN A 120 11.84 -16.35 -1.59
CA GLN A 120 10.48 -16.01 -1.19
C GLN A 120 10.50 -15.03 -0.01
N GLY A 121 9.67 -13.99 -0.06
CA GLY A 121 9.64 -12.91 0.92
C GLY A 121 10.74 -11.85 0.75
N GLN A 122 11.67 -12.01 -0.20
CA GLN A 122 12.70 -11.00 -0.46
C GLN A 122 12.04 -9.72 -0.98
N ARG A 123 12.37 -8.58 -0.36
CA ARG A 123 11.94 -7.26 -0.82
C ARG A 123 12.60 -6.93 -2.16
N ILE A 124 11.77 -6.56 -3.14
CA ILE A 124 12.18 -6.21 -4.51
C ILE A 124 11.92 -4.72 -4.79
N GLY A 125 10.94 -4.12 -4.12
CA GLY A 125 10.52 -2.76 -4.40
C GLY A 125 9.56 -2.21 -3.37
N THR A 126 8.81 -1.18 -3.78
CA THR A 126 7.81 -0.53 -2.94
C THR A 126 6.54 -0.24 -3.74
N LEU A 127 5.39 -0.59 -3.17
CA LEU A 127 4.08 -0.18 -3.62
C LEU A 127 3.73 1.13 -2.90
N SER A 128 3.35 2.16 -3.65
CA SER A 128 2.85 3.42 -3.11
C SER A 128 1.45 3.69 -3.63
N VAL A 129 0.54 4.06 -2.73
CA VAL A 129 -0.82 4.49 -3.06
C VAL A 129 -0.95 5.96 -2.66
N SER A 130 -1.40 6.78 -3.60
CA SER A 130 -1.56 8.22 -3.41
C SER A 130 -2.95 8.70 -3.79
N LEU A 131 -3.38 9.78 -3.14
CA LEU A 131 -4.59 10.54 -3.44
C LEU A 131 -4.18 12.01 -3.53
N ASP A 132 -4.54 12.69 -4.62
CA ASP A 132 -4.19 14.10 -4.86
C ASP A 132 -2.69 14.42 -4.68
N GLY A 133 -1.84 13.48 -5.10
CA GLY A 133 -0.37 13.60 -5.00
C GLY A 133 0.20 13.34 -3.60
N LYS A 134 -0.64 13.12 -2.58
CA LYS A 134 -0.22 12.72 -1.25
C LYS A 134 -0.21 11.21 -1.11
N VAL A 135 0.91 10.63 -0.69
CA VAL A 135 1.00 9.21 -0.40
C VAL A 135 0.18 8.88 0.86
N LEU A 136 -0.79 7.98 0.72
CA LEU A 136 -1.65 7.51 1.80
C LEU A 136 -1.17 6.20 2.42
N ALA A 137 -0.62 5.30 1.60
CA ALA A 137 -0.07 4.03 2.06
C ALA A 137 1.16 3.64 1.26
N GLN A 138 2.10 2.98 1.94
CA GLN A 138 3.26 2.34 1.34
C GLN A 138 3.41 0.93 1.88
N ALA A 139 3.74 -0.01 1.01
CA ALA A 139 4.01 -1.39 1.40
C ALA A 139 5.24 -1.94 0.66
N PRO A 140 6.08 -2.76 1.31
CA PRO A 140 7.18 -3.42 0.62
C PRO A 140 6.63 -4.43 -0.39
N LEU A 141 7.10 -4.34 -1.63
CA LEU A 141 6.86 -5.38 -2.63
C LEU A 141 7.89 -6.50 -2.43
N VAL A 142 7.40 -7.72 -2.29
CA VAL A 142 8.21 -8.91 -2.06
C VAL A 142 8.01 -9.95 -3.15
N ALA A 143 9.03 -10.78 -3.36
CA ALA A 143 8.93 -11.99 -4.15
C ALA A 143 7.98 -13.00 -3.47
N LEU A 144 6.89 -13.38 -4.14
CA LEU A 144 5.94 -14.37 -3.60
C LEU A 144 6.44 -15.81 -3.75
N LYS A 145 7.38 -16.03 -4.66
CA LYS A 145 8.03 -17.32 -4.89
C LYS A 145 9.54 -17.13 -4.98
N ALA A 146 10.28 -18.15 -4.58
CA ALA A 146 11.72 -18.18 -4.83
C ALA A 146 11.98 -18.42 -6.32
N VAL A 147 12.98 -17.73 -6.86
CA VAL A 147 13.52 -17.95 -8.20
C VAL A 147 15.03 -18.15 -8.07
N PRO A 148 15.50 -19.41 -7.92
CA PRO A 148 16.92 -19.73 -7.96
C PRO A 148 17.58 -19.33 -9.29
N GLU A 149 18.91 -19.22 -9.28
CA GLU A 149 19.68 -19.08 -10.51
C GLU A 149 19.43 -20.28 -11.44
N ALA A 150 19.35 -20.01 -12.74
CA ALA A 150 19.39 -21.06 -13.74
C ALA A 150 20.72 -21.84 -13.63
N GLY A 151 20.64 -23.16 -13.85
CA GLY A 151 21.83 -24.01 -13.94
C GLY A 151 22.83 -23.49 -15.00
N PHE A 152 24.06 -24.00 -14.97
CA PHE A 152 25.19 -23.52 -15.80
C PHE A 152 24.85 -23.37 -17.30
N PHE A 153 24.02 -24.27 -17.86
CA PHE A 153 23.56 -24.23 -19.25
C PHE A 153 22.53 -23.12 -19.53
N GLY A 154 21.65 -22.79 -18.57
CA GLY A 154 20.70 -21.69 -18.70
C GLY A 154 21.39 -20.31 -18.68
N ARG A 155 22.42 -20.15 -17.83
CA ARG A 155 23.22 -18.91 -17.78
C ARG A 155 24.02 -18.66 -19.07
N ALA A 156 24.55 -19.72 -19.70
CA ALA A 156 25.27 -19.61 -20.97
C ALA A 156 24.35 -19.23 -22.14
N TRP A 157 23.14 -19.78 -22.21
CA TRP A 157 22.15 -19.46 -23.24
C TRP A 157 21.59 -18.03 -23.10
N ASP A 158 21.29 -17.58 -21.88
CA ASP A 158 20.84 -16.20 -21.61
C ASP A 158 21.91 -15.17 -21.97
N SER A 159 23.18 -15.50 -21.75
CA SER A 159 24.30 -14.61 -22.09
C SER A 159 24.47 -14.46 -23.61
N LEU A 160 24.23 -15.54 -24.38
CA LEU A 160 24.21 -15.51 -25.85
C LEU A 160 23.00 -14.74 -26.40
N ARG A 161 21.82 -14.86 -25.78
CA ARG A 161 20.62 -14.10 -26.15
C ARG A 161 20.75 -12.60 -25.88
N LEU A 162 21.32 -12.21 -24.75
CA LEU A 162 21.60 -10.80 -24.43
C LEU A 162 22.60 -10.18 -25.42
N TRP A 163 23.58 -10.96 -25.88
CA TRP A 163 24.55 -10.51 -26.88
C TRP A 163 23.89 -10.29 -28.26
N TRP A 164 23.01 -11.21 -28.68
CA TRP A 164 22.22 -11.03 -29.92
C TRP A 164 21.11 -9.96 -29.85
N ALA A 165 20.55 -9.71 -28.67
CA ALA A 165 19.63 -8.61 -28.44
C ALA A 165 20.35 -7.25 -28.37
N GLY A 166 21.61 -7.25 -27.91
CA GLY A 166 22.51 -6.08 -27.92
C GLY A 166 22.87 -5.61 -29.33
N ASP A 167 23.04 -6.55 -30.27
CA ASP A 167 23.35 -6.23 -31.68
C ASP A 167 22.17 -5.61 -32.47
N LYS A 168 20.94 -5.68 -31.92
CA LYS A 168 19.76 -5.02 -32.53
C LYS A 168 19.38 -3.70 -31.88
N ALA A 169 20.13 -3.23 -30.88
CA ALA A 169 19.94 -1.90 -30.32
C ALA A 169 20.59 -0.83 -31.21
N LYS A 170 19.95 -0.53 -32.34
CA LYS A 170 20.17 0.75 -33.04
C LYS A 170 19.76 1.88 -32.07
N PRO A 171 20.60 2.90 -31.83
CA PRO A 171 20.19 4.02 -31.00
C PRO A 171 19.06 4.77 -31.71
N ALA A 172 17.87 4.75 -31.11
CA ALA A 172 16.84 5.73 -31.46
C ALA A 172 17.33 7.08 -30.94
N ALA A 173 17.64 7.98 -31.87
CA ALA A 173 18.01 9.35 -31.59
C ALA A 173 16.92 10.04 -30.74
N PRO A 174 17.29 10.99 -29.85
CA PRO A 174 16.33 11.74 -29.06
C PRO A 174 15.46 12.60 -30.00
N ALA A 175 14.13 12.41 -29.94
CA ALA A 175 13.20 13.36 -30.53
C ALA A 175 13.27 14.69 -29.76
N PRO A 176 13.27 15.84 -30.45
CA PRO A 176 13.53 17.14 -29.83
C PRO A 176 12.37 17.59 -28.93
N ALA A 177 12.73 18.30 -27.86
CA ALA A 177 11.82 19.10 -27.07
C ALA A 177 11.13 20.13 -27.97
N ALA A 178 9.80 20.08 -28.03
CA ALA A 178 8.98 21.13 -28.61
C ALA A 178 8.08 21.73 -27.53
N ALA A 179 8.27 23.03 -27.37
CA ALA A 179 7.62 23.94 -26.46
C ALA A 179 6.08 24.00 -26.63
N ALA A 180 5.43 24.25 -25.50
CA ALA A 180 4.32 25.18 -25.27
C ALA A 180 3.23 25.38 -26.36
N LYS A 181 2.01 24.94 -26.00
CA LYS A 181 0.72 25.70 -25.96
C LYS A 181 0.21 26.34 -27.28
N PRO A 182 -1.05 26.85 -27.40
CA PRO A 182 -2.01 27.37 -26.39
C PRO A 182 -2.91 26.35 -25.68
#